data_AF-A0A6I5RRI5-F1
#
_entry.id   AF-A0A6I5RRI5-F1
#
_cell.length_a   1.000
_cell.length_b   1.000
_cell.length_c   1.000
_cell.angle_alpha   90.00
_cell.angle_beta   90.00
_cell.angle_gamma   90.00
#
_symmetry.space_group_name_H-M   'P 1'
#
loop_
_entity.id
_entity.type
_entity.pdbx_description
1 polymer ?
#
loop_
_entity_poly.entity_id
_entity_poly.type
_entity_poly.pdbx_seq_one_letter_code
_entity_poly.pdbx_strand_id
1 'polypeptide(L)'
;KHFGQSLPLMLVGLNVWNTLYSLEQASADGLFNNSELRMMTANAAYTGNAMMAVCVGPGWNRAQGMFAPLREKIKQLTKAGVRAWLAQGNIDFAHAAKRLIARTATWAALGAIAAGVEAWQVSKDIAGASSEDERYFLTLKRGTLSVMAGMASLQLVGAVLGYWFNFAWIMSSPVTMILAALGMAYLLISAHANRYKREGLRLWLYRCSWGKAPEETWVGIDGHKTQLMALLEILQRPSVWARAVYTYPDRGPQRCLGFWVQLLLPATLAGSIVQLQPVLIDSEGTPVYHTPQQDPLYEHFLRGHWVDPELAGQLPEAAGDQQLQSDFAYRAKDQHRVWQAWVATPKSNTALELEVHYPPPLNQRA
;
A
#
# COMPACT_ATOMS: atom_id res chain seq x y z
N LYS A 1 -6.35 22.30 -12.80
CA LYS A 1 -7.11 22.21 -11.51
C LYS A 1 -7.05 20.77 -10.99
N HIS A 2 -5.96 20.35 -10.33
CA HIS A 2 -5.82 18.95 -9.84
C HIS A 2 -5.21 18.85 -8.42
N PHE A 3 -5.43 19.83 -7.55
CA PHE A 3 -4.97 19.79 -6.14
C PHE A 3 -6.01 19.25 -5.14
N GLY A 4 -7.16 18.73 -5.61
CA GLY A 4 -8.27 18.30 -4.73
C GLY A 4 -8.26 16.82 -4.32
N GLN A 5 -7.37 15.98 -4.87
CA GLN A 5 -7.46 14.52 -4.71
C GLN A 5 -6.45 13.92 -3.70
N SER A 6 -5.35 14.63 -3.40
CA SER A 6 -4.32 14.18 -2.45
C SER A 6 -4.59 14.62 -1.01
N LEU A 7 -5.32 15.72 -0.78
CA LEU A 7 -5.58 16.27 0.55
C LEU A 7 -6.34 15.31 1.50
N PRO A 8 -7.43 14.62 1.07
CA PRO A 8 -8.12 13.67 1.93
C PRO A 8 -7.30 12.40 2.21
N LEU A 9 -6.50 11.95 1.24
CA LEU A 9 -5.57 10.82 1.37
C LEU A 9 -4.40 11.15 2.30
N MET A 10 -3.88 12.38 2.22
CA MET A 10 -2.91 12.92 3.17
C MET A 10 -3.50 13.06 4.57
N LEU A 11 -4.74 13.53 4.72
CA LEU A 11 -5.41 13.64 6.03
C LEU A 11 -5.66 12.28 6.69
N VAL A 12 -6.07 11.28 5.92
CA VAL A 12 -6.23 9.90 6.43
C VAL A 12 -4.87 9.26 6.69
N GLY A 13 -3.88 9.46 5.80
CA GLY A 13 -2.50 9.05 6.00
C GLY A 13 -1.88 9.67 7.24
N LEU A 14 -2.12 10.95 7.52
CA LEU A 14 -1.68 11.66 8.72
C LEU A 14 -2.33 11.10 10.00
N ASN A 15 -3.62 10.74 9.97
CA ASN A 15 -4.29 10.12 11.11
C ASN A 15 -3.79 8.69 11.37
N VAL A 16 -3.54 7.91 10.31
CA VAL A 16 -2.89 6.60 10.40
C VAL A 16 -1.47 6.76 10.93
N TRP A 17 -0.74 7.79 10.49
CA TRP A 17 0.63 8.09 10.91
C TRP A 17 0.72 8.48 12.39
N ASN A 18 -0.13 9.38 12.87
CA ASN A 18 -0.24 9.71 14.30
C ASN A 18 -0.64 8.49 15.14
N THR A 19 -1.45 7.60 14.57
CA THR A 19 -1.78 6.32 15.21
C THR A 19 -0.54 5.42 15.27
N LEU A 20 0.24 5.29 14.19
CA LEU A 20 1.48 4.51 14.11
C LEU A 20 2.59 5.03 15.04
N TYR A 21 2.74 6.34 15.20
CA TYR A 21 3.69 6.94 16.14
C TYR A 21 3.33 6.66 17.60
N SER A 22 2.03 6.75 17.93
CA SER A 22 1.51 6.35 19.26
C SER A 22 1.72 4.85 19.55
N LEU A 23 1.92 4.03 18.51
CA LEU A 23 2.12 2.60 18.62
C LEU A 23 3.58 2.18 18.84
N GLU A 24 4.53 3.00 18.40
CA GLU A 24 5.95 2.81 18.73
C GLU A 24 6.17 2.99 20.24
N GLN A 25 5.46 3.94 20.85
CA GLN A 25 5.40 4.11 22.31
C GLN A 25 4.67 2.94 22.99
N ALA A 26 3.62 2.38 22.37
CA ALA A 26 2.95 1.15 22.84
C ALA A 26 3.86 -0.09 22.78
N SER A 27 4.82 -0.14 21.84
CA SER A 27 5.84 -1.19 21.76
C SER A 27 6.81 -1.12 22.93
N ALA A 28 7.22 0.08 23.34
CA ALA A 28 8.03 0.29 24.53
C ALA A 28 7.30 -0.21 25.81
N ASP A 29 5.97 -0.12 25.84
CA ASP A 29 5.12 -0.66 26.90
C ASP A 29 4.91 -2.20 26.82
N GLY A 30 5.54 -2.89 25.86
CA GLY A 30 5.43 -4.33 25.66
C GLY A 30 4.05 -4.77 25.13
N LEU A 31 3.27 -3.84 24.57
CA LEU A 31 1.96 -4.15 23.98
C LEU A 31 2.11 -4.90 22.66
N PHE A 32 3.16 -4.67 21.88
CA PHE A 32 3.46 -5.40 20.64
C PHE A 32 4.87 -5.98 20.69
N ASN A 33 5.10 -7.08 19.96
CA ASN A 33 6.46 -7.58 19.75
C ASN A 33 7.09 -6.99 18.47
N ASN A 34 8.41 -7.12 18.33
CA ASN A 34 9.15 -6.55 17.20
C ASN A 34 8.72 -7.11 15.83
N SER A 35 8.16 -8.31 15.75
CA SER A 35 7.61 -8.85 14.50
C SER A 35 6.25 -8.24 14.14
N GLU A 36 5.37 -8.08 15.12
CA GLU A 36 4.05 -7.45 14.97
C GLU A 36 4.23 -6.00 14.53
N LEU A 37 5.16 -5.26 15.15
CA LEU A 37 5.49 -3.88 14.77
C LEU A 37 5.99 -3.79 13.31
N ARG A 38 6.88 -4.71 12.91
CA ARG A 38 7.41 -4.76 11.53
C ARG A 38 6.34 -5.07 10.49
N MET A 39 5.44 -6.01 10.77
CA MET A 39 4.30 -6.29 9.88
C MET A 39 3.34 -5.12 9.78
N MET A 40 3.18 -4.39 10.88
CA MET A 40 2.30 -3.22 10.99
C MET A 40 2.84 -2.04 10.20
N THR A 41 4.14 -1.77 10.17
CA THR A 41 4.72 -0.68 9.37
C THR A 41 4.85 -1.05 7.89
N ALA A 42 5.14 -2.31 7.56
CA ALA A 42 5.30 -2.76 6.18
C ALA A 42 3.96 -2.92 5.43
N ASN A 43 2.86 -3.25 6.13
CA ASN A 43 1.58 -3.58 5.51
C ASN A 43 0.38 -2.81 6.09
N ALA A 44 0.64 -1.69 6.80
CA ALA A 44 -0.30 -0.94 7.65
C ALA A 44 -1.68 -0.69 7.00
N ALA A 45 -1.68 -0.41 5.69
CA ALA A 45 -2.84 0.06 4.97
C ALA A 45 -3.69 -1.06 4.34
N TYR A 46 -3.17 -2.27 4.13
CA TYR A 46 -3.81 -3.23 3.20
C TYR A 46 -4.17 -4.61 3.79
N THR A 47 -3.80 -4.94 5.03
CA THR A 47 -4.00 -6.31 5.57
C THR A 47 -4.65 -6.40 6.95
N GLY A 48 -5.22 -5.30 7.46
CA GLY A 48 -5.70 -5.19 8.84
C GLY A 48 -6.57 -6.35 9.35
N ASN A 49 -7.46 -6.91 8.51
CA ASN A 49 -8.33 -8.02 8.91
C ASN A 49 -7.63 -9.38 8.98
N ALA A 50 -6.73 -9.68 8.04
CA ALA A 50 -5.96 -10.94 8.06
C ALA A 50 -4.91 -10.94 9.18
N MET A 51 -4.31 -9.78 9.45
CA MET A 51 -3.33 -9.60 10.52
C MET A 51 -3.95 -9.72 11.91
N MET A 52 -5.23 -9.39 12.07
CA MET A 52 -5.93 -9.51 13.36
C MET A 52 -5.87 -10.95 13.92
N ALA A 53 -6.10 -11.96 13.09
CA ALA A 53 -6.01 -13.36 13.52
C ALA A 53 -4.56 -13.76 13.89
N VAL A 54 -3.57 -13.33 13.12
CA VAL A 54 -2.15 -13.66 13.34
C VAL A 54 -1.59 -12.97 14.59
N CYS A 55 -1.90 -11.68 14.78
CA CYS A 55 -1.33 -10.86 15.85
C CYS A 55 -2.10 -10.96 17.17
N VAL A 56 -3.42 -11.20 17.13
CA VAL A 56 -4.25 -11.30 18.35
C VAL A 56 -4.48 -12.76 18.74
N GLY A 57 -4.55 -13.69 17.78
CA GLY A 57 -4.87 -15.10 18.00
C GLY A 57 -4.02 -15.80 19.08
N PRO A 58 -2.68 -15.72 19.04
CA PRO A 58 -1.84 -16.34 20.07
C PRO A 58 -2.06 -15.79 21.48
N GLY A 59 -2.33 -14.48 21.60
CA GLY A 59 -2.69 -13.85 22.88
C GLY A 59 -4.06 -14.29 23.37
N TRP A 60 -5.01 -14.41 22.45
CA TRP A 60 -6.37 -14.85 22.73
C TRP A 60 -6.44 -16.31 23.19
N ASN A 61 -5.72 -17.22 22.53
CA ASN A 61 -5.66 -18.62 22.90
C ASN A 61 -5.07 -18.82 24.30
N ARG A 62 -4.03 -18.05 24.64
CA ARG A 62 -3.48 -18.03 26.01
C ARG A 62 -4.51 -17.53 27.02
N ALA A 63 -5.20 -16.43 26.72
CA ALA A 63 -6.24 -15.87 27.58
C ALA A 63 -7.42 -16.83 27.78
N GLN A 64 -7.72 -17.69 26.80
CA GLN A 64 -8.75 -18.70 26.96
C GLN A 64 -8.37 -19.80 27.96
N GLY A 65 -7.08 -20.12 28.10
CA GLY A 65 -6.58 -21.06 29.11
C GLY A 65 -6.41 -20.47 30.52
N MET A 66 -6.57 -19.15 30.69
CA MET A 66 -6.36 -18.47 31.97
C MET A 66 -7.65 -18.37 32.78
N PHE A 67 -7.63 -18.99 33.97
CA PHE A 67 -8.74 -18.97 34.93
C PHE A 67 -8.27 -18.46 36.29
N ALA A 68 -9.06 -17.60 36.92
CA ALA A 68 -8.82 -17.13 38.28
C ALA A 68 -10.14 -16.96 39.04
N PRO A 69 -10.12 -17.07 40.38
CA PRO A 69 -11.28 -16.77 41.21
C PRO A 69 -11.63 -15.28 41.09
N LEU A 70 -12.84 -15.00 40.60
CA LEU A 70 -13.44 -13.68 40.56
C LEU A 70 -14.71 -13.65 41.45
N ARG A 71 -14.62 -13.01 42.61
CA ARG A 71 -15.55 -13.17 43.75
C ARG A 71 -15.72 -14.65 44.11
N GLU A 72 -16.94 -15.17 44.10
CA GLU A 72 -17.28 -16.55 44.47
C GLU A 72 -17.17 -17.55 43.30
N LYS A 73 -16.75 -17.12 42.10
CA LYS A 73 -16.73 -17.99 40.91
C LYS A 73 -15.39 -17.96 40.22
N ILE A 74 -14.92 -19.11 39.77
CA ILE A 74 -13.78 -19.19 38.85
C ILE A 74 -14.23 -18.65 37.50
N LYS A 75 -13.56 -17.62 36.99
CA LYS A 75 -13.83 -17.02 35.68
C LYS A 75 -12.59 -17.05 34.80
N GLN A 76 -12.86 -17.21 33.51
CA GLN A 76 -11.86 -17.07 32.45
C GLN A 76 -11.48 -15.59 32.30
N LEU A 77 -10.21 -15.31 31.93
CA LEU A 77 -9.68 -13.94 31.78
C LEU A 77 -10.60 -13.03 30.95
N THR A 78 -11.09 -13.52 29.82
CA THR A 78 -11.90 -12.76 28.85
C THR A 78 -13.33 -12.52 29.30
N LYS A 79 -13.83 -13.27 30.30
CA LYS A 79 -15.21 -13.19 30.80
C LYS A 79 -15.43 -12.09 31.85
N ALA A 80 -14.42 -11.26 32.11
CA ALA A 80 -14.51 -10.12 33.00
C ALA A 80 -13.62 -8.98 32.48
N GLY A 81 -14.03 -7.74 32.76
CA GLY A 81 -13.28 -6.55 32.35
C GLY A 81 -12.05 -6.29 33.23
N VAL A 82 -11.13 -5.47 32.73
CA VAL A 82 -9.89 -5.09 33.44
C VAL A 82 -10.17 -4.54 34.84
N ARG A 83 -11.18 -3.67 34.98
CA ARG A 83 -11.56 -3.10 36.29
C ARG A 83 -11.99 -4.15 37.31
N ALA A 84 -12.65 -5.22 36.88
CA ALA A 84 -13.09 -6.28 37.77
C ALA A 84 -11.89 -7.06 38.35
N TRP A 85 -10.88 -7.32 37.52
CA TRP A 85 -9.63 -7.96 37.96
C TRP A 85 -8.83 -7.08 38.93
N LEU A 86 -8.74 -5.77 38.64
CA LEU A 86 -8.11 -4.79 39.53
C LEU A 86 -8.81 -4.67 40.88
N ALA A 87 -10.14 -4.60 40.89
CA ALA A 87 -10.94 -4.48 42.10
C ALA A 87 -10.76 -5.66 43.08
N GLN A 88 -10.23 -6.78 42.60
CA GLN A 88 -10.00 -7.98 43.38
C GLN A 88 -8.51 -8.25 43.65
N GLY A 89 -7.64 -7.30 43.31
CA GLY A 89 -6.20 -7.41 43.53
C GLY A 89 -5.47 -8.37 42.59
N ASN A 90 -6.12 -8.87 41.54
CA ASN A 90 -5.48 -9.77 40.57
C ASN A 90 -4.80 -8.96 39.45
N ILE A 91 -3.65 -8.40 39.78
CA ILE A 91 -2.89 -7.46 38.94
C ILE A 91 -2.40 -8.13 37.64
N ASP A 92 -1.96 -9.39 37.69
CA ASP A 92 -1.50 -10.13 36.51
C ASP A 92 -2.61 -10.36 35.49
N PHE A 93 -3.82 -10.73 35.97
CA PHE A 93 -4.99 -10.86 35.10
C PHE A 93 -5.41 -9.50 34.54
N ALA A 94 -5.39 -8.43 35.34
CA ALA A 94 -5.68 -7.10 34.84
C ALA A 94 -4.71 -6.67 33.73
N HIS A 95 -3.40 -6.90 33.89
CA HIS A 95 -2.40 -6.59 32.87
C HIS A 95 -2.53 -7.46 31.62
N ALA A 96 -2.82 -8.75 31.77
CA ALA A 96 -3.05 -9.66 30.65
C ALA A 96 -4.29 -9.25 29.84
N ALA A 97 -5.39 -8.94 30.52
CA ALA A 97 -6.63 -8.46 29.89
C ALA A 97 -6.41 -7.11 29.19
N LYS A 98 -5.77 -6.14 29.86
CA LYS A 98 -5.46 -4.82 29.28
C LYS A 98 -4.61 -4.94 28.02
N ARG A 99 -3.57 -5.79 28.03
CA ARG A 99 -2.72 -6.05 26.87
C ARG A 99 -3.49 -6.65 25.70
N LEU A 100 -4.33 -7.66 25.98
CA LEU A 100 -5.11 -8.31 24.93
C LEU A 100 -6.16 -7.37 24.32
N ILE A 101 -6.84 -6.58 25.16
CA ILE A 101 -7.80 -5.55 24.73
C ILE A 101 -7.10 -4.51 23.87
N ALA A 102 -5.97 -3.96 24.31
CA ALA A 102 -5.23 -2.95 23.56
C ALA A 102 -4.80 -3.47 22.18
N ARG A 103 -4.20 -4.67 22.11
CA ARG A 103 -3.84 -5.31 20.83
C ARG A 103 -5.04 -5.46 19.91
N THR A 104 -6.17 -5.93 20.44
CA THR A 104 -7.38 -6.16 19.65
C THR A 104 -7.97 -4.84 19.14
N ALA A 105 -8.07 -3.84 20.00
CA ALA A 105 -8.56 -2.50 19.63
C ALA A 105 -7.70 -1.89 18.52
N THR A 106 -6.37 -1.96 18.64
CA THR A 106 -5.46 -1.43 17.64
C THR A 106 -5.64 -2.07 16.27
N TRP A 107 -5.64 -3.41 16.19
CA TRP A 107 -5.80 -4.10 14.90
C TRP A 107 -7.20 -3.91 14.31
N ALA A 108 -8.23 -3.83 15.16
CA ALA A 108 -9.58 -3.50 14.74
C ALA A 108 -9.69 -2.07 14.19
N ALA A 109 -9.04 -1.09 14.83
CA ALA A 109 -9.00 0.29 14.33
C ALA A 109 -8.29 0.37 12.96
N LEU A 110 -7.14 -0.28 12.81
CA LEU A 110 -6.44 -0.35 11.53
C LEU A 110 -7.28 -1.03 10.45
N GLY A 111 -7.90 -2.17 10.76
CA GLY A 111 -8.78 -2.88 9.83
C GLY A 111 -9.96 -2.02 9.36
N ALA A 112 -10.56 -1.26 10.28
CA ALA A 112 -11.65 -0.34 9.95
C ALA A 112 -11.19 0.80 9.03
N ILE A 113 -10.03 1.40 9.30
CA ILE A 113 -9.46 2.45 8.45
C ILE A 113 -9.09 1.91 7.07
N ALA A 114 -8.35 0.80 7.01
CA ALA A 114 -7.92 0.16 5.77
C ALA A 114 -9.12 -0.16 4.87
N ALA A 115 -10.12 -0.88 5.41
CA ALA A 115 -11.31 -1.24 4.66
C ALA A 115 -12.15 -0.02 4.26
N GLY A 116 -12.22 1.01 5.11
CA GLY A 116 -12.92 2.26 4.81
C GLY A 116 -12.27 3.06 3.69
N VAL A 117 -10.94 3.21 3.71
CA VAL A 117 -10.18 3.89 2.66
C VAL A 117 -10.33 3.15 1.34
N GLU A 118 -10.18 1.83 1.34
CA GLU A 118 -10.34 1.04 0.11
C GLU A 118 -11.79 1.11 -0.40
N ALA A 119 -12.80 1.03 0.48
CA ALA A 119 -14.20 1.18 0.08
C ALA A 119 -14.47 2.53 -0.61
N TRP A 120 -13.83 3.60 -0.13
CA TRP A 120 -13.92 4.92 -0.73
C TRP A 120 -13.21 4.99 -2.08
N GLN A 121 -12.02 4.40 -2.22
CA GLN A 121 -11.30 4.30 -3.50
C GLN A 121 -12.13 3.51 -4.53
N VAL A 122 -12.61 2.33 -4.16
CA VAL A 122 -13.48 1.50 -5.00
C VAL A 122 -14.78 2.24 -5.35
N SER A 123 -15.32 3.07 -4.45
CA SER A 123 -16.49 3.90 -4.79
C SER A 123 -16.22 4.87 -5.94
N LYS A 124 -14.99 5.37 -6.09
CA LYS A 124 -14.63 6.21 -7.24
C LYS A 124 -14.45 5.35 -8.50
N ASP A 125 -13.83 4.18 -8.36
CA ASP A 125 -13.64 3.26 -9.49
C ASP A 125 -14.97 2.79 -10.08
N ILE A 126 -16.01 2.60 -9.24
CA ILE A 126 -17.38 2.28 -9.70
C ILE A 126 -17.92 3.35 -10.66
N ALA A 127 -17.62 4.63 -10.40
CA ALA A 127 -18.09 5.73 -11.25
C ALA A 127 -17.33 5.80 -12.60
N GLY A 128 -16.11 5.25 -12.66
CA GLY A 128 -15.29 5.18 -13.86
C GLY A 128 -15.29 3.83 -14.57
N ALA A 129 -16.14 2.88 -14.14
CA ALA A 129 -16.17 1.53 -14.67
C ALA A 129 -16.46 1.50 -16.18
N SER A 130 -15.72 0.66 -16.90
CA SER A 130 -15.79 0.54 -18.36
C SER A 130 -16.91 -0.39 -18.85
N SER A 131 -17.45 -1.25 -17.99
CA SER A 131 -18.57 -2.15 -18.32
C SER A 131 -19.50 -2.40 -17.13
N GLU A 132 -20.71 -2.89 -17.41
CA GLU A 132 -21.68 -3.27 -16.36
C GLU A 132 -21.15 -4.40 -15.47
N ASP A 133 -20.46 -5.39 -16.04
CA ASP A 133 -19.80 -6.47 -15.27
C ASP A 133 -18.75 -5.91 -14.30
N GLU A 134 -17.89 -5.00 -14.77
CA GLU A 134 -16.88 -4.35 -13.92
C GLU A 134 -17.57 -3.57 -12.79
N ARG A 135 -18.62 -2.83 -13.11
CA ARG A 135 -19.41 -2.08 -12.13
C ARG A 135 -20.06 -2.99 -11.09
N TYR A 136 -20.59 -4.15 -11.49
CA TYR A 136 -21.17 -5.14 -10.60
C TYR A 136 -20.13 -5.67 -9.61
N PHE A 137 -18.98 -6.13 -10.10
CA PHE A 137 -17.93 -6.67 -9.23
C PHE A 137 -17.30 -5.62 -8.32
N LEU A 138 -17.12 -4.38 -8.80
CA LEU A 138 -16.65 -3.27 -7.96
C LEU A 138 -17.68 -2.90 -6.88
N THR A 139 -18.98 -2.95 -7.19
CA THR A 139 -20.04 -2.72 -6.21
C THR A 139 -20.07 -3.82 -5.15
N LEU A 140 -19.92 -5.08 -5.57
CA LEU A 140 -19.82 -6.21 -4.66
C LEU A 140 -18.57 -6.09 -3.76
N LYS A 141 -17.43 -5.71 -4.34
CA LYS A 141 -16.18 -5.45 -3.62
C LYS A 141 -16.38 -4.38 -2.54
N ARG A 142 -17.01 -3.26 -2.90
CA ARG A 142 -17.35 -2.17 -1.97
C ARG A 142 -18.30 -2.65 -0.87
N GLY A 143 -19.28 -3.48 -1.19
CA GLY A 143 -20.20 -4.08 -0.23
C GLY A 143 -19.44 -4.90 0.83
N THR A 144 -18.55 -5.80 0.38
CA THR A 144 -17.70 -6.61 1.27
C THR A 144 -16.80 -5.74 2.14
N LEU A 145 -16.17 -4.71 1.57
CA LEU A 145 -15.32 -3.78 2.31
C LEU A 145 -16.09 -2.98 3.36
N SER A 146 -17.33 -2.55 3.04
CA SER A 146 -18.20 -1.86 3.99
C SER A 146 -18.56 -2.75 5.19
N VAL A 147 -18.88 -4.03 4.93
CA VAL A 147 -19.17 -5.01 5.99
C VAL A 147 -17.93 -5.26 6.86
N MET A 148 -16.76 -5.39 6.23
CA MET A 148 -15.48 -5.51 6.93
C MET A 148 -15.18 -4.31 7.82
N ALA A 149 -15.36 -3.09 7.31
CA ALA A 149 -15.16 -1.86 8.07
C ALA A 149 -16.13 -1.77 9.27
N GLY A 150 -17.40 -2.14 9.07
CA GLY A 150 -18.40 -2.21 10.13
C GLY A 150 -18.04 -3.22 11.22
N MET A 151 -17.63 -4.43 10.83
CA MET A 151 -17.19 -5.47 11.78
C MET A 151 -15.96 -5.05 12.58
N ALA A 152 -14.95 -4.48 11.92
CA ALA A 152 -13.75 -3.98 12.59
C ALA A 152 -14.08 -2.84 13.56
N SER A 153 -15.00 -1.94 13.19
CA SER A 153 -15.49 -0.88 14.08
C SER A 153 -16.23 -1.44 15.30
N LEU A 154 -17.06 -2.48 15.11
CA LEU A 154 -17.75 -3.16 16.21
C LEU A 154 -16.76 -3.85 17.16
N GLN A 155 -15.71 -4.49 16.62
CA GLN A 155 -14.64 -5.08 17.41
C GLN A 155 -13.84 -4.04 18.19
N LEU A 156 -13.60 -2.86 17.60
CA LEU A 156 -12.97 -1.74 18.29
C LEU A 156 -13.81 -1.28 19.49
N VAL A 157 -15.11 -1.04 19.29
CA VAL A 157 -16.04 -0.68 20.36
C VAL A 157 -16.06 -1.77 21.45
N GLY A 158 -16.14 -3.04 21.04
CA GLY A 158 -16.11 -4.16 21.97
C GLY A 158 -14.83 -4.23 22.79
N ALA A 159 -13.68 -3.99 22.16
CA ALA A 159 -12.38 -4.02 22.83
C ALA A 159 -12.28 -2.89 23.87
N VAL A 160 -12.66 -1.67 23.49
CA VAL A 160 -12.70 -0.52 24.42
C VAL A 160 -13.63 -0.82 25.60
N LEU A 161 -14.83 -1.35 25.35
CA LEU A 161 -15.78 -1.74 26.39
C LEU A 161 -15.26 -2.88 27.28
N GLY A 162 -14.33 -3.71 26.78
CA GLY A 162 -13.66 -4.77 27.54
C GLY A 162 -12.87 -4.29 28.75
N TYR A 163 -12.57 -2.99 28.83
CA TYR A 163 -12.00 -2.43 30.04
C TYR A 163 -12.98 -2.49 31.24
N TRP A 164 -14.28 -2.39 30.97
CA TRP A 164 -15.36 -2.40 31.96
C TRP A 164 -16.13 -3.72 32.00
N PHE A 165 -16.30 -4.39 30.85
CA PHE A 165 -17.23 -5.50 30.67
C PHE A 165 -16.54 -6.77 30.14
N ASN A 166 -17.29 -7.87 30.07
CA ASN A 166 -16.87 -9.11 29.40
C ASN A 166 -16.60 -8.82 27.91
N PHE A 167 -15.44 -9.26 27.42
CA PHE A 167 -14.99 -9.02 26.06
C PHE A 167 -14.78 -10.30 25.24
N ALA A 168 -15.15 -11.47 25.78
CA ALA A 168 -14.99 -12.76 25.12
C ALA A 168 -15.68 -12.88 23.74
N TRP A 169 -16.70 -12.05 23.48
CA TRP A 169 -17.48 -12.09 22.25
C TRP A 169 -16.70 -11.55 21.03
N ILE A 170 -15.72 -10.66 21.24
CA ILE A 170 -14.95 -9.98 20.17
C ILE A 170 -14.24 -10.97 19.25
N MET A 171 -13.75 -12.07 19.83
CA MET A 171 -13.02 -13.15 19.19
C MET A 171 -13.70 -14.49 19.47
N SER A 172 -15.03 -14.48 19.47
CA SER A 172 -15.80 -15.72 19.51
C SER A 172 -15.60 -16.51 18.21
N SER A 173 -15.69 -17.85 18.29
CA SER A 173 -15.54 -18.73 17.13
C SER A 173 -16.43 -18.31 15.94
N PRO A 174 -17.73 -17.99 16.11
CA PRO A 174 -18.57 -17.51 15.00
C PRO A 174 -18.06 -16.22 14.33
N VAL A 175 -17.60 -15.24 15.12
CA VAL A 175 -17.08 -13.96 14.60
C VAL A 175 -15.83 -14.18 13.76
N THR A 176 -14.90 -15.03 14.24
CA THR A 176 -13.67 -15.34 13.49
C THR A 176 -13.95 -16.09 12.19
N MET A 177 -14.92 -17.01 12.16
CA MET A 177 -15.34 -17.69 10.93
C MET A 177 -15.96 -16.72 9.91
N ILE A 178 -16.81 -15.78 10.35
CA ILE A 178 -17.41 -14.77 9.47
C ILE A 178 -16.33 -13.87 8.86
N LEU A 179 -15.37 -13.42 9.66
CA LEU A 179 -14.26 -12.60 9.18
C LEU A 179 -13.39 -13.34 8.17
N ALA A 180 -13.12 -14.63 8.40
CA ALA A 180 -12.39 -15.47 7.45
C ALA A 180 -13.14 -15.63 6.12
N ALA A 181 -14.46 -15.89 6.19
CA ALA A 181 -15.30 -16.01 5.00
C ALA A 181 -15.37 -14.70 4.21
N LEU A 182 -15.51 -13.56 4.89
CA LEU A 182 -15.45 -12.24 4.27
C LEU A 182 -14.09 -11.98 3.62
N GLY A 183 -12.99 -12.33 4.29
CA GLY A 183 -11.64 -12.23 3.76
C GLY A 183 -11.46 -13.02 2.46
N MET A 184 -11.93 -14.26 2.44
CA MET A 184 -11.91 -15.11 1.25
C MET A 184 -12.78 -14.54 0.13
N ALA A 185 -14.01 -14.11 0.44
CA ALA A 185 -14.90 -13.49 -0.54
C ALA A 185 -14.26 -12.23 -1.15
N TYR A 186 -13.67 -11.36 -0.33
CA TYR A 186 -12.97 -10.17 -0.79
C TYR A 186 -11.84 -10.50 -1.78
N LEU A 187 -11.03 -11.52 -1.50
CA LEU A 187 -9.94 -11.93 -2.39
C LEU A 187 -10.47 -12.44 -3.74
N LEU A 188 -11.51 -13.28 -3.71
CA LEU A 188 -12.14 -13.80 -4.93
C LEU A 188 -12.76 -12.69 -5.77
N ILE A 189 -13.51 -11.78 -5.13
CA ILE A 189 -14.13 -10.63 -5.79
C ILE A 189 -13.06 -9.71 -6.37
N SER A 190 -11.99 -9.44 -5.63
CA SER A 190 -10.88 -8.58 -6.09
C SER A 190 -10.14 -9.19 -7.27
N ALA A 191 -9.85 -10.49 -7.22
CA ALA A 191 -9.25 -11.21 -8.35
C ALA A 191 -10.14 -11.12 -9.59
N HIS A 192 -11.46 -11.21 -9.42
CA HIS A 192 -12.41 -11.15 -10.51
C HIS A 192 -12.57 -9.72 -11.07
N ALA A 193 -12.69 -8.71 -10.20
CA ALA A 193 -12.70 -7.30 -10.59
C ALA A 193 -11.43 -6.92 -11.37
N ASN A 194 -10.25 -7.38 -10.91
CA ASN A 194 -8.99 -7.14 -11.60
C ASN A 194 -8.92 -7.77 -13.00
N ARG A 195 -9.62 -8.88 -13.25
CA ARG A 195 -9.70 -9.45 -14.61
C ARG A 195 -10.37 -8.48 -15.59
N TYR A 196 -11.40 -7.77 -15.13
CA TYR A 196 -12.15 -6.81 -15.92
C TYR A 196 -11.52 -5.42 -15.99
N LYS A 197 -10.55 -5.11 -15.12
CA LYS A 197 -9.93 -3.78 -15.03
C LYS A 197 -9.12 -3.44 -16.28
N ARG A 198 -9.74 -2.87 -17.30
CA ARG A 198 -9.05 -2.55 -18.57
C ARG A 198 -8.24 -1.28 -18.35
N GLU A 199 -6.92 -1.39 -18.47
CA GLU A 199 -6.00 -0.26 -18.39
C GLU A 199 -5.12 -0.22 -19.66
N GLY A 200 -4.57 0.96 -19.96
CA GLY A 200 -3.68 1.18 -21.09
C GLY A 200 -4.25 0.67 -22.42
N LEU A 201 -3.48 -0.18 -23.11
CA LEU A 201 -3.82 -0.68 -24.44
C LEU A 201 -5.13 -1.50 -24.45
N ARG A 202 -5.40 -2.26 -23.39
CA ARG A 202 -6.62 -3.08 -23.28
C ARG A 202 -7.88 -2.21 -23.19
N LEU A 203 -7.79 -1.08 -22.50
CA LEU A 203 -8.88 -0.09 -22.44
C LEU A 203 -9.04 0.60 -23.79
N TRP A 204 -7.93 1.01 -24.40
CA TRP A 204 -7.93 1.65 -25.71
C TRP A 204 -8.54 0.76 -26.79
N LEU A 205 -8.16 -0.52 -26.87
CA LEU A 205 -8.75 -1.49 -27.81
C LEU A 205 -10.24 -1.72 -27.59
N TYR A 206 -10.72 -1.57 -26.36
CA TYR A 206 -12.14 -1.70 -26.07
C TYR A 206 -12.96 -0.48 -26.51
N ARG A 207 -12.36 0.72 -26.39
CA ARG A 207 -12.98 2.02 -26.68
C ARG A 207 -12.71 2.57 -28.07
N CYS A 208 -11.80 1.98 -28.83
CA CYS A 208 -11.49 2.42 -30.18
C CYS A 208 -12.70 2.31 -31.11
N SER A 209 -12.66 2.97 -32.27
CA SER A 209 -13.74 2.96 -33.27
C SER A 209 -14.17 1.55 -33.73
N TRP A 210 -13.31 0.54 -33.56
CA TRP A 210 -13.56 -0.86 -33.89
C TRP A 210 -13.75 -1.74 -32.64
N GLY A 211 -13.80 -1.12 -31.46
CA GLY A 211 -13.94 -1.76 -30.17
C GLY A 211 -15.37 -2.17 -29.86
N LYS A 212 -15.55 -2.89 -28.75
CA LYS A 212 -16.87 -3.38 -28.32
C LYS A 212 -17.73 -2.30 -27.63
N ALA A 213 -17.12 -1.21 -27.17
CA ALA A 213 -17.83 -0.04 -26.64
C ALA A 213 -17.11 1.23 -27.09
N PRO A 214 -17.28 1.64 -28.37
CA PRO A 214 -16.62 2.81 -28.91
C PRO A 214 -16.92 4.05 -28.07
N GLU A 215 -15.89 4.81 -27.72
CA GLU A 215 -16.06 6.10 -27.07
C GLU A 215 -16.67 7.08 -28.08
N GLU A 216 -17.84 7.66 -27.79
CA GLU A 216 -18.56 8.52 -28.75
C GLU A 216 -17.72 9.70 -29.23
N THR A 217 -16.84 10.23 -28.38
CA THR A 217 -15.93 11.34 -28.70
C THR A 217 -14.77 10.94 -29.63
N TRP A 218 -14.54 9.64 -29.84
CA TRP A 218 -13.48 9.10 -30.71
C TRP A 218 -14.01 8.67 -32.08
N VAL A 219 -15.33 8.69 -32.29
CA VAL A 219 -15.97 8.31 -33.55
C VAL A 219 -16.09 9.52 -34.48
N GLY A 220 -15.83 9.31 -35.78
CA GLY A 220 -15.87 10.38 -36.80
C GLY A 220 -14.48 10.92 -37.17
N ILE A 221 -14.45 11.81 -38.17
CA ILE A 221 -13.21 12.34 -38.77
C ILE A 221 -12.36 13.09 -37.75
N ASP A 222 -13.00 13.87 -36.87
CA ASP A 222 -12.31 14.64 -35.83
C ASP A 222 -11.86 13.76 -34.64
N GLY A 223 -12.58 12.67 -34.36
CA GLY A 223 -12.29 11.75 -33.26
C GLY A 223 -11.10 10.82 -33.52
N HIS A 224 -10.78 10.54 -34.79
CA HIS A 224 -9.69 9.63 -35.17
C HIS A 224 -8.32 10.13 -34.71
N LYS A 225 -8.07 11.44 -34.79
CA LYS A 225 -6.81 12.04 -34.30
C LYS A 225 -6.67 11.86 -32.80
N THR A 226 -7.74 12.09 -32.04
CA THR A 226 -7.78 11.91 -30.59
C THR A 226 -7.56 10.45 -30.20
N GLN A 227 -8.18 9.51 -30.91
CA GLN A 227 -7.98 8.08 -30.71
C GLN A 227 -6.51 7.66 -30.94
N LEU A 228 -5.88 8.13 -32.02
CA LEU A 228 -4.46 7.86 -32.29
C LEU A 228 -3.53 8.52 -31.28
N MET A 229 -3.85 9.73 -30.82
CA MET A 229 -3.11 10.40 -29.75
C MET A 229 -3.17 9.62 -28.44
N ALA A 230 -4.35 9.13 -28.05
CA ALA A 230 -4.49 8.28 -26.86
C ALA A 230 -3.69 6.97 -26.98
N LEU A 231 -3.61 6.38 -28.18
CA LEU A 231 -2.76 5.20 -28.41
C LEU A 231 -1.28 5.54 -28.26
N LEU A 232 -0.83 6.62 -28.90
CA LEU A 232 0.55 7.08 -28.82
C LEU A 232 0.94 7.40 -27.38
N GLU A 233 0.06 8.06 -26.62
CA GLU A 233 0.27 8.33 -25.20
C GLU A 233 0.46 7.02 -24.42
N ILE A 234 -0.39 6.01 -24.64
CA ILE A 234 -0.26 4.69 -24.01
C ILE A 234 1.06 4.01 -24.38
N LEU A 235 1.45 4.03 -25.67
CA LEU A 235 2.70 3.43 -26.15
C LEU A 235 3.95 4.18 -25.67
N GLN A 236 3.81 5.48 -25.35
CA GLN A 236 4.87 6.33 -24.83
C GLN A 236 4.90 6.39 -23.31
N ARG A 237 3.96 5.73 -22.60
CA ARG A 237 3.98 5.72 -21.13
C ARG A 237 5.31 5.16 -20.62
N PRO A 238 5.94 5.85 -19.65
CA PRO A 238 7.12 5.29 -18.99
C PRO A 238 6.80 3.95 -18.38
N SER A 239 7.62 2.95 -18.71
CA SER A 239 7.72 1.78 -17.85
C SER A 239 8.88 2.02 -16.89
N VAL A 240 8.54 2.14 -15.61
CA VAL A 240 9.50 2.33 -14.52
C VAL A 240 9.49 1.06 -13.68
N TRP A 241 10.66 0.47 -13.49
CA TRP A 241 10.88 -0.54 -12.47
C TRP A 241 11.72 0.05 -11.36
N ALA A 242 11.36 -0.24 -10.12
CA ALA A 242 12.13 0.16 -8.96
C ALA A 242 12.22 -0.99 -7.96
N ARG A 243 13.37 -1.12 -7.30
CA ARG A 243 13.62 -2.10 -6.24
C ARG A 243 14.41 -1.44 -5.13
N ALA A 244 13.88 -1.49 -3.91
CA ALA A 244 14.62 -1.13 -2.72
C ALA A 244 15.60 -2.26 -2.35
N VAL A 245 16.85 -1.90 -2.03
CA VAL A 245 17.87 -2.83 -1.54
C VAL A 245 18.09 -2.58 -0.07
N TYR A 246 18.12 -3.67 0.70
CA TYR A 246 18.22 -3.62 2.15
C TYR A 246 19.41 -4.45 2.64
N THR A 247 19.99 -4.03 3.77
CA THR A 247 20.96 -4.84 4.50
C THR A 247 20.34 -5.42 5.78
N TYR A 248 20.75 -6.66 6.09
CA TYR A 248 20.36 -7.41 7.28
C TYR A 248 21.57 -7.55 8.20
N PRO A 249 21.81 -6.61 9.12
CA PRO A 249 22.81 -6.81 10.16
C PRO A 249 22.39 -7.96 11.09
N ASP A 250 23.34 -8.81 11.53
CA ASP A 250 23.11 -9.97 12.41
C ASP A 250 22.35 -9.61 13.70
N ARG A 251 22.46 -8.34 14.15
CA ARG A 251 21.66 -7.75 15.22
C ARG A 251 21.34 -6.29 14.89
N GLY A 252 20.12 -6.01 14.44
CA GLY A 252 19.65 -4.64 14.22
C GLY A 252 18.42 -4.53 13.32
N PRO A 253 17.83 -3.33 13.20
CA PRO A 253 16.76 -3.09 12.24
C PRO A 253 17.27 -3.18 10.81
N GLN A 254 16.39 -3.60 9.90
CA GLN A 254 16.65 -3.57 8.46
C GLN A 254 16.94 -2.13 8.04
N ARG A 255 18.05 -1.93 7.33
CA ARG A 255 18.43 -0.62 6.82
C ARG A 255 18.30 -0.61 5.31
N CYS A 256 17.49 0.31 4.78
CA CYS A 256 17.47 0.60 3.35
C CYS A 256 18.83 1.20 2.96
N LEU A 257 19.47 0.60 1.96
CA LEU A 257 20.72 1.13 1.38
C LEU A 257 20.42 2.12 0.24
N GLY A 258 19.30 1.92 -0.46
CA GLY A 258 18.96 2.69 -1.64
C GLY A 258 17.98 1.95 -2.55
N PHE A 259 17.80 2.53 -3.74
CA PHE A 259 16.86 2.05 -4.74
C PHE A 259 17.56 1.89 -6.08
N TRP A 260 17.38 0.73 -6.70
CA TRP A 260 17.60 0.61 -8.14
C TRP A 260 16.38 1.13 -8.87
N VAL A 261 16.60 1.97 -9.87
CA VAL A 261 15.58 2.50 -10.77
C VAL A 261 15.97 2.16 -12.19
N GLN A 262 15.02 1.64 -12.95
CA GLN A 262 15.20 1.33 -14.37
C GLN A 262 14.03 1.91 -15.16
N LEU A 263 14.37 2.68 -16.20
CA LEU A 263 13.44 3.35 -17.10
C LEU A 263 13.53 2.68 -18.48
N LEU A 264 12.39 2.18 -18.96
CA LEU A 264 12.25 1.75 -20.34
C LEU A 264 11.80 2.94 -21.19
N LEU A 265 12.63 3.33 -22.13
CA LEU A 265 12.38 4.44 -23.05
C LEU A 265 12.20 3.88 -24.47
N PRO A 266 11.11 4.19 -25.18
CA PRO A 266 10.99 3.83 -26.58
C PRO A 266 12.03 4.55 -27.44
N ALA A 267 12.54 3.88 -28.48
CA ALA A 267 13.56 4.41 -29.38
C ALA A 267 13.14 5.70 -30.10
N THR A 268 11.83 5.94 -30.23
CA THR A 268 11.26 7.16 -30.81
C THR A 268 11.59 8.44 -30.03
N LEU A 269 12.04 8.31 -28.77
CA LEU A 269 12.48 9.44 -27.94
C LEU A 269 13.96 9.74 -28.06
N ALA A 270 14.71 9.01 -28.90
CA ALA A 270 16.11 9.30 -29.14
C ALA A 270 16.28 10.77 -29.58
N GLY A 271 17.17 11.50 -28.89
CA GLY A 271 17.39 12.93 -29.12
C GLY A 271 16.39 13.87 -28.45
N SER A 272 15.38 13.35 -27.75
CA SER A 272 14.44 14.14 -26.95
C SER A 272 14.89 14.23 -25.50
N ILE A 273 14.50 15.32 -24.81
CA ILE A 273 14.78 15.51 -23.39
C ILE A 273 13.62 14.92 -22.58
N VAL A 274 13.94 13.95 -21.71
CA VAL A 274 13.03 13.42 -20.69
C VAL A 274 13.41 14.03 -19.35
N GLN A 275 12.45 14.62 -18.65
CA GLN A 275 12.69 15.23 -17.34
C GLN A 275 12.34 14.24 -16.24
N LEU A 276 13.28 14.05 -15.31
CA LEU A 276 13.11 13.22 -14.12
C LEU A 276 13.01 14.13 -12.90
N GLN A 277 11.95 13.96 -12.11
CA GLN A 277 11.76 14.68 -10.84
C GLN A 277 11.71 13.66 -9.70
N PRO A 278 12.87 13.27 -9.16
CA PRO A 278 12.94 12.39 -8.01
C PRO A 278 12.70 13.15 -6.71
N VAL A 279 11.98 12.52 -5.78
CA VAL A 279 11.74 13.02 -4.42
C VAL A 279 11.96 11.88 -3.43
N LEU A 280 12.80 12.11 -2.42
CA LEU A 280 12.93 11.20 -1.29
C LEU A 280 11.99 11.67 -0.17
N ILE A 281 11.09 10.79 0.24
CA ILE A 281 10.17 11.03 1.35
C ILE A 281 10.72 10.30 2.57
N ASP A 282 11.13 11.07 3.58
CA ASP A 282 11.47 10.52 4.88
C ASP A 282 10.21 10.26 5.71
N SER A 283 10.23 9.17 6.47
CA SER A 283 9.25 8.85 7.50
C SER A 283 9.05 9.96 8.53
N GLU A 284 10.02 10.86 8.75
CA GLU A 284 9.88 11.96 9.73
C GLU A 284 8.99 13.14 9.26
N GLY A 285 8.25 13.00 8.15
CA GLY A 285 6.99 13.73 7.97
C GLY A 285 7.10 15.14 7.35
N THR A 286 8.20 15.48 6.72
CA THR A 286 8.25 16.64 5.82
C THR A 286 8.58 16.19 4.40
N PRO A 287 7.67 16.35 3.41
CA PRO A 287 8.08 16.33 2.01
C PRO A 287 9.08 17.47 1.88
N VAL A 288 10.36 17.13 1.73
CA VAL A 288 11.35 18.16 1.49
C VAL A 288 11.07 18.65 0.08
N TYR A 289 10.37 19.79 -0.03
CA TYR A 289 10.24 20.50 -1.29
C TYR A 289 11.62 21.07 -1.60
N HIS A 290 12.41 20.31 -2.36
CA HIS A 290 13.75 20.73 -2.72
C HIS A 290 13.66 21.81 -3.81
N THR A 291 14.02 23.04 -3.45
CA THR A 291 14.57 24.00 -4.40
C THR A 291 15.80 23.35 -5.08
N PRO A 292 16.01 23.55 -6.38
CA PRO A 292 17.07 22.90 -7.15
C PRO A 292 18.45 23.48 -6.81
N GLN A 293 18.94 23.20 -5.61
CA GLN A 293 20.28 23.55 -5.17
C GLN A 293 20.99 22.28 -4.73
N GLN A 294 21.81 21.75 -5.65
CA GLN A 294 22.90 20.78 -5.43
C GLN A 294 22.60 19.66 -4.42
N ASP A 295 21.50 18.94 -4.64
CA ASP A 295 21.12 17.79 -3.82
C ASP A 295 21.81 16.52 -4.35
N PRO A 296 22.49 15.68 -3.51
CA PRO A 296 23.13 14.43 -3.93
C PRO A 296 22.20 13.46 -4.68
N LEU A 297 20.89 13.60 -4.53
CA LEU A 297 19.89 12.78 -5.22
C LEU A 297 20.00 12.90 -6.75
N TYR A 298 20.11 14.12 -7.29
CA TYR A 298 20.23 14.31 -8.74
C TYR A 298 21.55 13.77 -9.28
N GLU A 299 22.63 13.82 -8.49
CA GLU A 299 23.90 13.21 -8.89
C GLU A 299 23.77 11.69 -9.04
N HIS A 300 22.99 11.03 -8.19
CA HIS A 300 22.74 9.59 -8.32
C HIS A 300 22.07 9.24 -9.65
N PHE A 301 21.08 10.05 -10.07
CA PHE A 301 20.48 9.89 -11.39
C PHE A 301 21.49 10.22 -12.50
N LEU A 302 22.29 11.28 -12.39
CA LEU A 302 23.31 11.59 -13.42
C LEU A 302 24.36 10.49 -13.62
N ARG A 303 24.58 9.61 -12.64
CA ARG A 303 25.48 8.44 -12.74
C ARG A 303 24.82 7.20 -13.32
N GLY A 304 23.55 7.29 -13.72
CA GLY A 304 22.86 6.22 -14.42
C GLY A 304 23.52 5.91 -15.77
N HIS A 305 23.33 4.68 -16.23
CA HIS A 305 23.94 4.15 -17.44
C HIS A 305 22.91 3.40 -18.28
N TRP A 306 23.23 3.22 -19.54
CA TRP A 306 22.40 2.46 -20.47
C TRP A 306 22.71 0.97 -20.36
N VAL A 307 21.65 0.16 -20.24
CA VAL A 307 21.72 -1.31 -20.04
C VAL A 307 21.16 -2.02 -21.26
N ASP A 308 21.59 -3.28 -21.44
CA ASP A 308 21.04 -4.19 -22.42
C ASP A 308 19.50 -4.29 -22.29
N PRO A 309 18.73 -4.07 -23.37
CA PRO A 309 17.28 -4.27 -23.40
C PRO A 309 16.80 -5.63 -22.87
N GLU A 310 17.60 -6.69 -23.01
CA GLU A 310 17.24 -8.04 -22.55
C GLU A 310 17.15 -8.13 -21.01
N LEU A 311 17.78 -7.19 -20.30
CA LEU A 311 17.74 -7.08 -18.83
C LEU A 311 16.63 -6.16 -18.33
N ALA A 312 15.70 -5.74 -19.19
CA ALA A 312 14.55 -4.92 -18.78
C ALA A 312 13.73 -5.62 -17.68
N GLY A 313 13.51 -4.93 -16.56
CA GLY A 313 12.79 -5.45 -15.38
C GLY A 313 13.65 -6.31 -14.45
N GLN A 314 14.90 -6.62 -14.81
CA GLN A 314 15.83 -7.37 -13.97
C GLN A 314 16.73 -6.40 -13.18
N LEU A 315 16.25 -6.00 -12.01
CA LEU A 315 16.98 -5.09 -11.12
C LEU A 315 18.00 -5.86 -10.26
N PRO A 316 19.22 -5.35 -10.07
CA PRO A 316 20.22 -6.00 -9.23
C PRO A 316 19.77 -6.14 -7.77
N GLU A 317 20.30 -7.15 -7.06
CA GLU A 317 20.02 -7.39 -5.64
C GLU A 317 21.00 -6.69 -4.70
N ALA A 318 22.24 -6.50 -5.15
CA ALA A 318 23.27 -5.80 -4.38
C ALA A 318 23.14 -4.28 -4.54
N ALA A 319 23.64 -3.53 -3.56
CA ALA A 319 23.74 -2.08 -3.67
C ALA A 319 24.65 -1.72 -4.87
N GLY A 320 24.27 -0.68 -5.60
CA GLY A 320 25.08 -0.17 -6.70
C GLY A 320 26.37 0.44 -6.21
N ASP A 321 27.43 0.19 -6.97
CA ASP A 321 28.71 0.85 -6.73
C ASP A 321 28.65 2.31 -7.19
N GLN A 322 29.44 3.18 -6.59
CA GLN A 322 29.42 4.62 -6.92
C GLN A 322 30.14 4.96 -8.24
N GLN A 323 30.72 3.96 -8.90
CA GLN A 323 31.51 4.11 -10.11
C GLN A 323 30.63 4.13 -11.36
N LEU A 324 30.94 5.04 -12.31
CA LEU A 324 30.28 5.09 -13.61
C LEU A 324 30.46 3.75 -14.34
N GLN A 325 29.35 3.10 -14.67
CA GLN A 325 29.35 1.89 -15.49
C GLN A 325 29.34 2.24 -16.97
N SER A 326 29.90 1.36 -17.81
CA SER A 326 29.93 1.56 -19.25
C SER A 326 28.54 1.40 -19.86
N ASP A 327 28.18 2.29 -20.77
CA ASP A 327 26.92 2.23 -21.49
C ASP A 327 26.86 1.08 -22.51
N PHE A 328 25.70 0.46 -22.61
CA PHE A 328 25.38 -0.49 -23.67
C PHE A 328 25.28 0.21 -25.04
N ALA A 329 25.89 -0.41 -26.06
CA ALA A 329 25.85 0.09 -27.43
C ALA A 329 24.60 -0.43 -28.17
N TYR A 330 23.58 0.43 -28.29
CA TYR A 330 22.34 0.10 -29.01
C TYR A 330 22.55 0.02 -30.53
N ARG A 331 21.86 -0.93 -31.15
CA ARG A 331 21.73 -1.10 -32.60
C ARG A 331 20.49 -0.35 -33.09
N ALA A 332 20.47 0.02 -34.37
CA ALA A 332 19.34 0.71 -35.00
C ALA A 332 18.01 -0.07 -34.95
N LYS A 333 18.07 -1.40 -34.75
CA LYS A 333 16.90 -2.28 -34.64
C LYS A 333 16.29 -2.35 -33.23
N ASP A 334 16.98 -1.81 -32.23
CA ASP A 334 16.54 -1.91 -30.84
C ASP A 334 15.38 -0.93 -30.61
N GLN A 335 14.20 -1.48 -30.33
CA GLN A 335 12.95 -0.70 -30.21
C GLN A 335 12.86 0.08 -28.89
N HIS A 336 13.62 -0.36 -27.89
CA HIS A 336 13.63 0.22 -26.56
C HIS A 336 15.05 0.40 -26.06
N ARG A 337 15.23 1.43 -25.24
CA ARG A 337 16.46 1.72 -24.51
C ARG A 337 16.16 1.65 -23.03
N VAL A 338 17.07 1.07 -22.29
CA VAL A 338 16.92 0.82 -20.86
C VAL A 338 17.96 1.65 -20.15
N TRP A 339 17.49 2.58 -19.34
CA TRP A 339 18.36 3.39 -18.51
C TRP A 339 18.24 2.93 -17.06
N GLN A 340 19.36 2.78 -16.36
CA GLN A 340 19.39 2.28 -14.99
C GLN A 340 20.25 3.17 -14.10
N ALA A 341 19.77 3.46 -12.89
CA ALA A 341 20.51 4.20 -11.88
C ALA A 341 20.35 3.60 -10.48
N TRP A 342 21.41 3.73 -9.70
CA TRP A 342 21.41 3.44 -8.27
C TRP A 342 21.25 4.73 -7.48
N VAL A 343 20.23 4.78 -6.63
CA VAL A 343 19.92 5.92 -5.76
C VAL A 343 20.21 5.52 -4.32
N ALA A 344 21.39 5.90 -3.82
CA ALA A 344 21.73 5.66 -2.42
C ALA A 344 20.88 6.54 -1.51
N THR A 345 20.46 6.00 -0.36
CA THR A 345 19.83 6.80 0.71
C THR A 345 20.65 6.69 1.99
N PRO A 346 20.97 7.81 2.66
CA PRO A 346 21.63 7.77 3.95
C PRO A 346 20.69 7.29 5.07
N LYS A 347 19.37 7.41 4.85
CA LYS A 347 18.31 7.18 5.85
C LYS A 347 17.68 5.80 5.71
N SER A 348 17.39 5.18 6.86
CA SER A 348 16.91 3.80 6.94
C SER A 348 15.45 3.61 6.51
N ASN A 349 14.62 4.66 6.57
CA ASN A 349 13.18 4.59 6.35
C ASN A 349 12.73 5.70 5.38
N THR A 350 13.03 5.49 4.09
CA THR A 350 12.76 6.46 3.03
C THR A 350 11.93 5.79 1.94
N ALA A 351 11.03 6.54 1.33
CA ALA A 351 10.36 6.17 0.08
C ALA A 351 10.92 7.04 -1.06
N LEU A 352 11.11 6.46 -2.24
CA LEU A 352 11.46 7.19 -3.44
C LEU A 352 10.20 7.38 -4.28
N GLU A 353 9.81 8.63 -4.49
CA GLU A 353 8.85 9.01 -5.52
C GLU A 353 9.61 9.53 -6.74
N LEU A 354 9.16 9.15 -7.92
CA LEU A 354 9.75 9.58 -9.19
C LEU A 354 8.64 9.95 -10.15
N GLU A 355 8.63 11.21 -10.56
CA GLU A 355 7.85 11.64 -11.70
C GLU A 355 8.72 11.66 -12.97
N VAL A 356 8.20 11.08 -14.05
CA VAL A 356 8.86 11.04 -15.35
C VAL A 356 8.02 11.83 -16.33
N HIS A 357 8.57 12.96 -16.79
CA HIS A 357 7.91 13.88 -17.70
C HIS A 357 8.50 13.69 -19.10
N TYR A 358 7.70 13.10 -19.98
CA TYR A 358 8.05 12.94 -21.39
C TYR A 358 7.90 14.28 -22.10
N PRO A 359 8.67 14.52 -23.18
CA PRO A 359 8.40 15.66 -24.03
C PRO A 359 6.93 15.63 -24.49
N PRO A 360 6.29 16.79 -24.68
CA PRO A 360 4.98 16.85 -25.32
C PRO A 360 5.02 16.02 -26.61
N PRO A 361 3.91 15.33 -26.97
CA PRO A 361 3.92 14.44 -28.12
C PRO A 361 4.52 15.16 -29.33
N LEU A 362 5.45 14.49 -30.01
CA LEU A 362 6.23 14.99 -31.16
C LEU A 362 5.38 15.53 -32.33
N ASN A 363 4.04 15.47 -32.24
CA ASN A 363 3.08 15.95 -33.23
C ASN A 363 2.45 17.32 -32.91
N GLN A 364 3.16 18.22 -32.23
CA GLN A 364 2.84 19.66 -32.30
C GLN A 364 3.45 20.34 -33.54
N ARG A 365 4.19 19.61 -34.39
CA ARG A 365 4.64 20.06 -35.70
C ARG A 365 4.16 19.11 -36.80
N ALA A 366 2.91 19.25 -37.20
CA ALA A 366 2.41 18.94 -38.54
C ALA A 366 1.08 19.67 -38.75
#